data_AF-A0A7W7Y7R0-F1
#
_entry.id   AF-A0A7W7Y7R0-F1
#
_cell.length_a   1.000
_cell.length_b   1.000
_cell.length_c   1.000
_cell.angle_alpha   90.00
_cell.angle_beta   90.00
_cell.angle_gamma   90.00
#
_symmetry.space_group_name_H-M   'P 1'
#
loop_
_entity.id
_entity.type
_entity.pdbx_description
1 polymer ?
#
loop_
_entity_poly.entity_id
_entity_poly.type
_entity_poly.pdbx_seq_one_letter_code
_entity_poly.pdbx_strand_id
1 'polypeptide(L)'
;MKIWTSPLPLALLFIVGCQSAKTPPPPDPAGRTIGSAHLTRDGMLEVMLRAESDDGAVGDAFFVYKKGTPDYQKMLNHIGGLKRGESKLVPAFSE
;
A
#
# COMPACT_ATOMS: atom_id res chain seq x y z
N MET A 1 -9.52 -47.06 -47.54
CA MET A 1 -9.67 -47.21 -46.08
C MET A 1 -8.92 -46.09 -45.39
N LYS A 2 -9.56 -45.50 -44.37
CA LYS A 2 -9.22 -44.24 -43.72
C LYS A 2 -7.94 -44.34 -42.86
N ILE A 3 -7.06 -43.37 -43.09
CA ILE A 3 -6.07 -42.84 -42.14
C ILE A 3 -6.73 -42.49 -40.80
N TRP A 4 -6.19 -42.95 -39.68
CA TRP A 4 -6.48 -42.34 -38.38
C TRP A 4 -5.25 -42.39 -37.46
N THR A 5 -4.45 -41.34 -37.54
CA THR A 5 -3.46 -40.96 -36.52
C THR A 5 -4.15 -40.03 -35.53
N SER A 6 -4.23 -40.41 -34.27
CA SER A 6 -4.79 -39.59 -33.19
C SER A 6 -3.70 -38.70 -32.57
N PRO A 7 -3.82 -37.36 -32.57
CA PRO A 7 -3.01 -36.51 -31.72
C PRO A 7 -3.76 -36.25 -30.40
N LEU A 8 -3.15 -36.62 -29.28
CA LEU A 8 -3.54 -36.15 -27.95
C LEU A 8 -3.10 -34.68 -27.80
N PRO A 9 -4.01 -33.71 -27.55
CA PRO A 9 -3.59 -32.38 -27.17
C PRO A 9 -3.16 -32.40 -25.69
N LEU A 10 -1.89 -32.09 -25.45
CA LEU A 10 -1.36 -31.78 -24.13
C LEU A 10 -2.06 -30.48 -23.65
N ALA A 11 -3.04 -30.64 -22.79
CA ALA A 11 -3.83 -29.54 -22.25
C ALA A 11 -2.93 -28.58 -21.44
N LEU A 12 -2.75 -27.37 -21.95
CA LEU A 12 -2.22 -26.25 -21.17
C LEU A 12 -3.23 -25.90 -20.07
N LEU A 13 -2.93 -26.31 -18.84
CA LEU A 13 -3.66 -25.89 -17.66
C LEU A 13 -3.21 -24.47 -17.28
N PHE A 14 -3.83 -23.45 -17.87
CA PHE A 14 -3.71 -22.07 -17.39
C PHE A 14 -4.42 -21.98 -16.04
N ILE A 15 -3.66 -22.09 -14.96
CA ILE A 15 -4.15 -21.79 -13.60
C ILE A 15 -4.30 -20.26 -13.53
N VAL A 16 -5.49 -19.76 -13.86
CA VAL A 16 -5.89 -18.38 -13.59
C VAL A 16 -6.09 -18.27 -12.08
N GLY A 17 -5.05 -17.85 -11.37
CA GLY A 17 -5.14 -17.51 -9.97
C GLY A 17 -5.96 -16.23 -9.79
N CYS A 18 -7.14 -16.35 -9.18
CA CYS A 18 -7.88 -15.20 -8.66
C CYS A 18 -7.04 -14.50 -7.59
N GLN A 19 -6.35 -13.41 -7.94
CA GLN A 19 -5.81 -12.48 -6.95
C GLN A 19 -6.97 -11.64 -6.41
N SER A 20 -7.49 -12.02 -5.24
CA SER A 20 -8.39 -11.16 -4.46
C SER A 20 -7.67 -9.87 -4.12
N ALA A 21 -8.05 -8.79 -4.81
CA ALA A 21 -7.69 -7.44 -4.41
C ALA A 21 -8.36 -7.14 -3.06
N LYS A 22 -7.60 -7.19 -1.96
CA LYS A 22 -8.08 -6.63 -0.68
C LYS A 22 -8.25 -5.11 -0.88
N THR A 23 -9.48 -4.64 -0.88
CA THR A 23 -9.79 -3.21 -0.86
C THR A 23 -9.18 -2.60 0.42
N PRO A 24 -8.53 -1.43 0.35
CA PRO A 24 -8.05 -0.74 1.55
C PRO A 24 -9.21 -0.39 2.47
N PRO A 25 -9.06 -0.54 3.80
CA PRO A 25 -10.10 -0.13 4.73
C PRO A 25 -10.34 1.40 4.64
N PRO A 26 -11.60 1.85 4.86
CA PRO A 26 -11.97 3.26 4.79
C PRO A 26 -11.41 4.03 5.98
N PRO A 27 -10.80 5.23 5.84
CA PRO A 27 -10.02 5.91 6.89
C PRO A 27 -10.72 5.97 8.26
N ASP A 28 -9.95 5.91 9.37
CA ASP A 28 -10.48 5.88 10.75
C ASP A 28 -11.45 7.05 11.01
N PRO A 29 -12.72 6.77 11.36
CA PRO A 29 -13.73 7.79 11.62
C PRO A 29 -13.42 8.66 12.86
N ALA A 30 -12.53 8.23 13.74
CA ALA A 30 -12.15 8.98 14.94
C ALA A 30 -11.21 10.18 14.65
N GLY A 31 -10.73 10.36 13.42
CA GLY A 31 -9.82 11.46 13.06
C GLY A 31 -8.48 11.40 13.80
N ARG A 32 -8.12 10.22 14.33
CA ARG A 32 -6.85 10.00 15.02
C ARG A 32 -5.70 10.10 14.03
N THR A 33 -4.58 10.66 14.50
CA THR A 33 -3.36 10.80 13.72
C THR A 33 -2.25 9.98 14.35
N ILE A 34 -1.56 9.17 13.56
CA ILE A 34 -0.52 8.23 14.02
C ILE A 34 0.89 8.73 13.71
N GLY A 35 1.04 9.99 13.29
CA GLY A 35 2.35 10.53 12.94
C GLY A 35 2.30 11.75 12.05
N SER A 36 3.44 12.03 11.41
CA SER A 36 3.62 13.14 10.49
C SER A 36 4.30 12.68 9.20
N ALA A 37 3.98 13.37 8.12
CA ALA A 37 4.60 13.19 6.82
C ALA A 37 5.12 14.52 6.30
N HIS A 38 6.28 14.48 5.65
CA HIS A 38 6.91 15.61 4.97
C HIS A 38 7.25 15.22 3.54
N LEU A 39 6.81 16.03 2.57
CA LEU A 39 7.26 15.87 1.19
C LEU A 39 8.44 16.80 0.96
N THR A 40 9.65 16.26 0.87
CA THR A 40 10.85 17.06 0.67
C THR A 40 10.80 17.82 -0.66
N ARG A 41 11.63 18.86 -0.81
CA ARG A 41 11.72 19.62 -2.07
C ARG A 41 12.15 18.74 -3.25
N ASP A 42 12.98 17.73 -2.98
CA ASP A 42 13.46 16.76 -3.97
C ASP A 42 12.41 15.68 -4.31
N GLY A 43 11.28 15.67 -3.60
CA GLY A 43 10.14 14.80 -3.86
C GLY A 43 10.22 13.43 -3.18
N MET A 44 11.02 13.29 -2.13
CA MET A 44 10.96 12.13 -1.23
C MET A 44 9.86 12.35 -0.21
N LEU A 45 9.07 11.31 0.08
CA LEU A 45 8.07 11.35 1.14
C LEU A 45 8.67 10.70 2.40
N GLU A 46 8.93 11.53 3.39
CA GLU A 46 9.42 11.12 4.71
C GLU A 46 8.23 10.99 5.66
N VAL A 47 8.14 9.90 6.41
CA VAL A 47 7.00 9.60 7.29
C VAL A 47 7.51 9.10 8.63
N MET A 48 7.14 9.80 9.70
CA MET A 48 7.38 9.39 11.08
C MET A 48 6.07 8.90 11.67
N LEU A 49 6.03 7.66 12.15
CA LEU A 49 4.85 7.03 12.75
C LEU A 49 5.13 6.61 14.18
N ARG A 50 4.09 6.66 15.01
CA ARG A 50 4.04 6.08 16.35
C ARG A 50 2.78 5.22 16.48
N ALA A 51 2.95 4.03 17.03
CA ALA A 51 1.88 3.14 17.43
C ALA A 51 1.99 2.83 18.92
N GLU A 52 0.85 2.68 19.57
CA GLU A 52 0.73 2.26 20.96
C GLU A 52 -0.31 1.14 21.02
N SER A 53 0.00 0.03 21.68
CA SER A 53 -0.92 -1.08 21.92
C SER A 53 -1.61 -0.95 23.28
N ASP A 54 -2.72 -1.67 23.45
CA ASP A 54 -3.54 -1.62 24.68
C ASP A 54 -2.78 -2.05 25.96
N ASP A 55 -1.72 -2.85 25.81
CA ASP A 55 -0.82 -3.25 26.90
C ASP A 55 0.26 -2.20 27.22
N GLY A 56 0.23 -1.06 26.54
CA GLY A 56 1.15 0.06 26.72
C GLY A 56 2.47 -0.06 25.97
N ALA A 57 2.64 -1.05 25.09
CA ALA A 57 3.83 -1.12 24.25
C ALA A 57 3.81 0.00 23.19
N VAL A 58 4.94 0.66 22.99
CA VAL A 58 5.09 1.77 22.03
C VAL A 58 6.10 1.39 20.95
N GLY A 59 5.72 1.61 19.69
CA GLY A 59 6.59 1.44 18.53
C GLY A 59 6.70 2.73 17.73
N ASP A 60 7.93 3.12 17.38
CA ASP A 60 8.22 4.22 16.48
C ASP A 60 8.79 3.69 15.15
N ALA A 61 8.44 4.32 14.03
CA ALA A 61 8.97 3.98 12.72
C ALA A 61 9.20 5.21 11.85
N PHE A 62 10.29 5.21 11.12
CA PHE A 62 10.60 6.23 10.11
C PHE A 62 10.73 5.58 8.73
N PHE A 63 9.97 6.07 7.76
CA PHE A 63 9.95 5.58 6.40
C PHE A 63 10.33 6.68 5.41
N VAL A 64 11.05 6.30 4.36
CA VAL A 64 11.34 7.18 3.22
C VAL A 64 10.89 6.51 1.95
N TYR A 65 9.91 7.11 1.28
CA TYR A 65 9.40 6.63 0.00
C TYR A 65 9.95 7.48 -1.13
N LYS A 66 10.58 6.82 -2.09
CA LYS A 66 11.05 7.45 -3.33
C LYS A 66 9.88 7.67 -4.29
N LYS A 67 9.85 8.83 -4.94
CA LYS A 67 8.87 9.13 -5.98
C LYS A 67 8.86 8.04 -7.07
N GLY A 68 7.66 7.64 -7.48
CA GLY A 68 7.44 6.67 -8.56
C GLY A 68 7.36 5.22 -8.09
N THR A 69 7.52 4.94 -6.80
CA THR A 69 7.23 3.61 -6.26
C THR A 69 5.73 3.46 -5.97
N PRO A 70 5.18 2.23 -6.03
CA PRO A 70 3.78 1.99 -5.66
C PRO A 70 3.46 2.47 -4.23
N ASP A 71 4.36 2.27 -3.28
CA ASP A 71 4.12 2.61 -1.88
C ASP A 71 4.16 4.12 -1.62
N TYR A 72 4.97 4.87 -2.39
CA TYR A 72 4.90 6.34 -2.40
C TYR A 72 3.50 6.83 -2.74
N GLN A 73 2.89 6.28 -3.81
CA GLN A 73 1.57 6.71 -4.25
C GLN A 73 0.48 6.30 -3.27
N LYS A 74 0.56 5.08 -2.70
CA LYS A 74 -0.36 4.61 -1.67
C LYS A 74 -0.35 5.53 -0.46
N MET A 75 0.84 5.85 0.07
CA MET A 75 0.95 6.74 1.23
C MET A 75 0.51 8.16 0.92
N LEU A 76 0.87 8.71 -0.23
CA LEU A 76 0.44 10.04 -0.62
C LEU A 76 -1.10 10.14 -0.74
N ASN A 77 -1.73 9.10 -1.27
CA ASN A 77 -3.19 9.00 -1.34
C ASN A 77 -3.80 8.91 0.07
N HIS A 78 -3.24 8.08 0.95
CA HIS A 78 -3.68 7.93 2.34
C HIS A 78 -3.63 9.26 3.11
N ILE A 79 -2.57 10.04 2.92
CA ILE A 79 -2.38 11.36 3.55
C ILE A 79 -3.37 12.41 2.98
N GLY A 80 -4.00 12.15 1.84
CA GLY A 80 -4.82 13.14 1.12
C GLY A 80 -3.99 14.15 0.32
N GLY A 81 -2.81 13.73 -0.13
CA GLY A 81 -1.89 14.53 -0.94
C GLY A 81 -1.04 15.52 -0.12
N LEU A 82 0.08 15.93 -0.71
CA LEU A 82 1.05 16.82 -0.09
C LEU A 82 1.79 17.62 -1.16
N LYS A 83 2.03 18.92 -0.92
CA LYS A 83 2.88 19.76 -1.78
C LYS A 83 4.35 19.65 -1.36
N ARG A 84 5.27 19.95 -2.29
CA ARG A 84 6.71 19.97 -1.98
C ARG A 84 7.02 21.00 -0.90
N GLY A 85 7.75 20.59 0.11
CA GLY A 85 8.07 21.36 1.32
C GLY A 85 6.94 21.41 2.36
N GLU A 86 5.79 20.78 2.10
CA GLU A 86 4.66 20.74 3.04
C GLU A 86 4.80 19.54 3.99
N SER A 87 4.26 19.73 5.20
CA SER A 87 4.06 18.65 6.17
C SER A 87 2.59 18.53 6.55
N LYS A 88 2.11 17.31 6.75
CA LYS A 88 0.76 17.02 7.26
C LYS A 88 0.80 15.91 8.30
N LEU A 89 -0.26 15.84 9.10
CA LEU A 89 -0.49 14.70 9.98
C LEU A 89 -0.88 13.48 9.16
N VAL A 90 -0.44 12.30 9.59
CA VAL A 90 -0.80 11.03 8.99
C VAL A 90 -2.03 10.48 9.71
N PRO A 91 -3.17 10.31 9.02
CA PRO A 91 -4.33 9.68 9.61
C PRO A 91 -4.03 8.24 10.02
N ALA A 92 -4.67 7.77 11.09
CA ALA A 92 -4.67 6.36 11.43
C ALA A 92 -5.22 5.52 10.26
N PHE A 93 -4.65 4.34 10.06
CA PHE A 93 -5.32 3.32 9.27
C PHE A 93 -6.49 2.81 10.09
N SER A 94 -7.62 2.61 9.42
CA SER A 94 -8.71 1.82 9.97
C SER A 94 -8.29 0.36 10.07
N GLU A 95 -8.72 -0.27 11.17
CA GLU A 95 -8.53 -1.70 11.41
C GLU A 95 -9.50 -2.57 10.60
#